data_AF-A0A1E7LYI8-F1
#
_entry.id   AF-A0A1E7LYI8-F1
#
_cell.length_a   1.000
_cell.length_b   1.000
_cell.length_c   1.000
_cell.angle_alpha   90.00
_cell.angle_beta   90.00
_cell.angle_gamma   90.00
#
_symmetry.space_group_name_H-M   'P 1'
#
loop_
_entity.id
_entity.type
_entity.pdbx_description
1 polymer ?
#
loop_
_entity_poly.entity_id
_entity_poly.type
_entity_poly.pdbx_seq_one_letter_code
_entity_poly.pdbx_strand_id
1 'polypeptide(L)'
;MSLRGRGPAHRTLRLAPGRLSFRVRPRPLAVTLLLALLAAGSGALALTRDGLVPPAEVLGALFGAGSEQAAFVVLELRLPRVALGLVVGAALGAAGALFQQLSRNPLGSPDIVGFNSGAATGALLVLLHGDPAYVAAG
;
A
#
# COMPACT_ATOMS: atom_id res chain seq x y z
N MET A 1 -5.53 44.83 -22.19
CA MET A 1 -6.47 43.72 -21.90
C MET A 1 -5.78 42.41 -22.25
N SER A 2 -5.05 41.78 -21.31
CA SER A 2 -4.30 40.54 -21.54
C SER A 2 -4.34 39.66 -20.29
N LEU A 3 -5.34 38.80 -20.21
CA LEU A 3 -5.39 37.72 -19.23
C LEU A 3 -4.58 36.54 -19.79
N ARG A 4 -3.27 36.52 -19.53
CA ARG A 4 -2.45 35.31 -19.72
C ARG A 4 -2.90 34.28 -18.68
N GLY A 5 -3.83 33.42 -19.08
CA GLY A 5 -4.22 32.24 -18.33
C GLY A 5 -3.01 31.33 -18.12
N ARG A 6 -2.48 31.30 -16.90
CA ARG A 6 -1.50 30.32 -16.45
C ARG A 6 -2.22 28.96 -16.35
N GLY A 7 -2.30 28.23 -17.46
CA GLY A 7 -2.72 26.83 -17.46
C GLY A 7 -1.76 25.98 -16.62
N PRO A 8 -2.25 24.88 -16.00
CA PRO A 8 -1.42 24.03 -15.15
C PRO A 8 -0.19 23.53 -15.92
N ALA A 9 1.00 23.76 -15.36
CA ALA A 9 2.28 23.42 -15.98
C ALA A 9 2.41 21.90 -16.18
N HIS A 10 2.05 21.41 -17.36
CA HIS A 10 2.29 20.04 -17.79
C HIS A 10 3.77 19.90 -18.18
N ARG A 11 4.62 19.39 -17.28
CA ARG A 11 5.98 18.97 -17.64
C ARG A 11 5.89 17.61 -18.32
N THR A 12 5.97 17.61 -19.65
CA THR A 12 6.15 16.36 -20.40
C THR A 12 7.64 16.02 -20.37
N LEU A 13 7.99 14.98 -19.63
CA LEU A 13 9.35 14.43 -19.67
C LEU A 13 9.36 13.42 -20.81
N ARG A 14 9.96 13.82 -21.95
CA ARG A 14 10.24 12.93 -23.07
C ARG A 14 11.67 12.39 -22.87
N LEU A 15 11.79 11.13 -22.46
CA LEU A 15 13.05 10.42 -22.56
C LEU A 15 13.19 9.93 -24.00
N ALA A 16 14.22 10.43 -24.71
CA ALA A 16 14.55 10.03 -26.07
C ALA A 16 15.70 9.00 -26.06
N PRO A 17 15.74 8.05 -27.03
CA PRO A 17 15.00 8.05 -28.29
C PRO A 17 13.63 7.34 -28.20
N GLY A 18 12.56 8.13 -28.23
CA GLY A 18 11.32 7.80 -28.95
C GLY A 18 10.30 6.82 -28.38
N ARG A 19 10.43 6.21 -27.19
CA ARG A 19 9.46 5.18 -26.75
C ARG A 19 8.65 5.46 -25.48
N LEU A 20 9.06 6.39 -24.61
CA LEU A 20 8.38 6.64 -23.33
C LEU A 20 8.14 8.14 -23.11
N SER A 21 6.87 8.54 -23.15
CA SER A 21 6.41 9.89 -22.80
C SER A 21 5.64 9.85 -21.48
N PHE A 22 6.24 10.30 -20.38
CA PHE A 22 5.55 10.40 -19.09
C PHE A 22 4.99 11.81 -18.91
N ARG A 23 3.67 11.92 -18.73
CA ARG A 23 3.01 13.17 -18.33
C ARG A 23 3.03 13.25 -16.81
N VAL A 24 4.12 13.74 -16.25
CA VAL A 24 4.29 13.86 -14.80
C VAL A 24 3.48 15.06 -14.30
N ARG A 25 2.46 14.78 -13.49
CA ARG A 25 1.79 15.81 -12.69
C ARG A 25 2.53 15.89 -11.35
N PRO A 26 3.08 17.06 -10.96
CA PRO A 26 3.91 17.15 -9.76
C PRO A 26 3.12 16.90 -8.47
N ARG A 27 1.82 17.25 -8.45
CA ARG A 27 0.97 17.07 -7.27
C ARG A 27 0.69 15.59 -6.93
N PRO A 28 0.16 14.75 -7.86
CA PRO A 28 0.01 13.32 -7.60
C PRO A 28 1.33 12.64 -7.24
N LEU A 29 2.42 12.98 -7.93
CA LEU A 29 3.73 12.38 -7.66
C LEU A 29 4.21 12.70 -6.23
N ALA A 30 4.07 13.95 -5.79
CA ALA A 30 4.42 14.35 -4.43
C ALA A 30 3.56 13.63 -3.38
N VAL A 31 2.25 13.50 -3.62
CA VAL A 31 1.33 12.79 -2.70
C VAL A 31 1.67 11.31 -2.64
N THR A 32 1.90 10.64 -3.77
CA THR A 32 2.29 9.22 -3.80
C THR A 32 3.63 9.01 -3.09
N LEU A 33 4.60 9.89 -3.31
CA LEU A 33 5.90 9.80 -2.64
C LEU A 33 5.77 10.01 -1.13
N LEU A 34 4.98 10.99 -0.69
CA LEU A 34 4.69 11.22 0.73
C LEU A 34 4.02 10.00 1.36
N LEU A 35 3.00 9.43 0.72
CA LEU A 35 2.31 8.23 1.20
C LEU A 35 3.25 7.03 1.28
N ALA A 36 4.14 6.85 0.29
CA ALA A 36 5.15 5.79 0.31
C ALA A 36 6.14 5.97 1.48
N LEU A 37 6.59 7.20 1.73
CA LEU A 37 7.47 7.51 2.87
C LEU A 37 6.77 7.28 4.20
N LEU A 38 5.50 7.67 4.33
CA LEU A 38 4.71 7.42 5.52
C LEU A 38 4.48 5.92 5.75
N ALA A 39 4.25 5.15 4.68
CA ALA A 39 4.10 3.70 4.75
C ALA A 39 5.41 2.99 5.13
N ALA A 40 6.54 3.44 4.59
CA ALA A 40 7.86 2.94 4.99
C ALA A 40 8.19 3.31 6.45
N GLY A 41 7.88 4.54 6.86
CA GLY A 41 8.08 5.00 8.23
C GLY A 41 7.20 4.25 9.23
N SER A 42 5.92 4.02 8.91
CA SER A 42 5.02 3.23 9.76
C SER A 42 5.43 1.76 9.81
N GLY A 43 5.92 1.19 8.71
CA GLY A 43 6.53 -0.15 8.67
C GLY A 43 7.76 -0.26 9.57
N ALA A 44 8.69 0.69 9.47
CA ALA A 44 9.87 0.75 10.34
C ALA A 44 9.49 0.88 11.83
N LEU A 45 8.50 1.72 12.13
CA LEU A 45 7.96 1.85 13.49
C LEU A 45 7.27 0.56 13.95
N ALA A 46 6.54 -0.14 13.08
CA ALA A 46 5.90 -1.41 13.41
C ALA A 46 6.94 -2.50 13.72
N LEU A 47 8.10 -2.47 13.06
CA LEU A 47 9.20 -3.39 13.33
C LEU A 47 9.94 -3.10 14.65
N THR A 48 9.94 -1.85 15.11
CA THR A 48 10.71 -1.39 16.29
C THR A 48 9.86 -1.05 17.52
N ARG A 49 8.54 -0.94 17.41
CA ARG A 49 7.65 -0.62 18.55
C ARG A 49 7.68 -1.73 19.61
N ASP A 50 7.53 -1.29 20.86
CA ASP A 50 7.51 -2.04 22.13
C ASP A 50 8.86 -2.25 22.86
N GLY A 51 9.98 -1.75 22.34
CA GLY A 51 11.26 -1.72 23.09
C GLY A 51 11.88 -3.08 23.43
N LEU A 52 11.18 -4.18 23.12
CA LEU A 52 11.62 -5.56 23.30
C LEU A 52 12.75 -5.97 22.35
N VAL A 53 12.90 -5.28 21.22
CA VAL A 53 13.95 -5.55 20.22
C VAL A 53 14.60 -4.23 19.82
N PRO A 54 15.89 -3.99 20.17
CA PRO A 54 16.58 -2.78 19.78
C PRO A 54 16.71 -2.67 18.24
N PRO A 55 16.78 -1.45 17.67
CA PRO A 55 16.83 -1.26 16.22
C PRO A 55 17.99 -2.01 15.53
N ALA A 56 19.12 -2.15 16.22
CA ALA A 56 20.27 -2.91 15.75
C ALA A 56 19.97 -4.41 15.64
N GLU A 57 19.19 -4.97 16.58
CA GLU A 57 18.75 -6.37 16.51
C GLU A 57 17.67 -6.58 15.45
N VAL A 58 16.84 -5.58 15.13
CA VAL A 58 15.91 -5.67 14.00
C VAL A 58 16.67 -5.78 12.68
N LEU A 59 17.70 -4.96 12.48
CA LEU A 59 18.58 -5.07 11.31
C LEU A 59 19.33 -6.41 11.32
N GLY A 60 19.84 -6.82 12.47
CA GLY A 60 20.44 -8.15 12.66
C GLY A 60 19.49 -9.27 12.25
N ALA A 61 18.25 -9.27 12.73
CA ALA A 61 17.23 -10.25 12.41
C ALA A 61 16.89 -10.29 10.91
N LEU A 62 16.86 -9.14 10.23
CA LEU A 62 16.64 -9.06 8.78
C LEU A 62 17.82 -9.62 7.96
N PHE A 63 19.04 -9.48 8.47
CA PHE A 63 20.27 -9.94 7.80
C PHE A 63 20.83 -11.26 8.38
N GLY A 64 20.11 -11.94 9.26
CA GLY A 64 20.50 -13.23 9.85
C GLY A 64 21.53 -13.17 10.98
N ALA A 65 21.81 -12.00 11.54
CA ALA A 65 22.77 -11.76 12.62
C ALA A 65 22.11 -11.39 13.98
N GLY A 66 20.78 -11.49 14.09
CA GLY A 66 20.01 -11.18 15.31
C GLY A 66 19.82 -12.38 16.23
N SER A 67 19.32 -12.16 17.45
CA SER A 67 18.91 -13.24 18.35
C SER A 67 17.76 -14.06 17.75
N GLU A 68 17.65 -15.35 18.09
CA GLU A 68 16.60 -16.24 17.59
C GLU A 68 15.19 -15.71 17.95
N GLN A 69 15.05 -15.14 19.14
CA GLN A 69 13.82 -14.50 19.60
C GLN A 69 13.49 -13.23 18.80
N ALA A 70 14.47 -12.38 18.50
CA ALA A 70 14.27 -11.21 17.65
C ALA A 70 13.94 -11.61 16.20
N ALA A 71 14.60 -12.65 15.68
CA ALA A 71 14.33 -13.19 14.35
C ALA A 71 12.89 -13.69 14.22
N PHE A 72 12.40 -14.49 15.17
CA PHE A 72 11.02 -14.95 15.19
C PHE A 72 10.01 -13.79 15.23
N VAL A 73 10.19 -12.83 16.15
CA VAL A 73 9.29 -11.68 16.28
C VAL A 73 9.30 -10.81 15.03
N VAL A 74 10.47 -10.53 14.46
CA VAL A 74 10.61 -9.67 13.28
C VAL A 74 10.11 -10.38 12.02
N LEU A 75 10.59 -11.58 11.73
CA LEU A 75 10.36 -12.28 10.47
C LEU A 75 9.01 -13.00 10.41
N GLU A 76 8.53 -13.57 11.52
CA GLU A 76 7.29 -14.37 11.52
C GLU A 76 6.06 -13.60 11.97
N LEU A 77 6.20 -12.65 12.91
CA LEU A 77 5.06 -11.92 13.45
C LEU A 77 4.86 -10.55 12.81
N ARG A 78 5.94 -9.78 12.63
CA ARG A 78 5.85 -8.36 12.23
C ARG A 78 5.97 -8.15 10.73
N LEU A 79 6.97 -8.76 10.09
CA LEU A 79 7.25 -8.59 8.67
C LEU A 79 6.07 -9.02 7.77
N PRO A 80 5.38 -10.16 8.01
CA PRO A 80 4.22 -10.54 7.21
C PRO A 80 3.09 -9.52 7.33
N ARG A 81 2.89 -8.96 8.52
CA ARG A 81 1.86 -7.94 8.78
C ARG A 81 2.16 -6.61 8.08
N VAL A 82 3.42 -6.17 8.11
CA VAL A 82 3.87 -4.97 7.39
C VAL A 82 3.74 -5.18 5.88
N ALA A 83 4.19 -6.32 5.37
CA ALA A 83 4.08 -6.67 3.96
C ALA A 83 2.61 -6.69 3.50
N LEU A 84 1.73 -7.37 4.25
CA LEU A 84 0.31 -7.40 3.95
C LEU A 84 -0.31 -6.00 3.97
N GLY A 85 0.02 -5.17 4.96
CA GLY A 85 -0.46 -3.79 5.04
C GLY A 85 -0.06 -2.94 3.83
N LEU A 86 1.19 -3.09 3.35
CA LEU A 86 1.68 -2.41 2.15
C LEU A 86 0.96 -2.88 0.89
N VAL A 87 0.81 -4.19 0.72
CA VAL A 87 0.14 -4.78 -0.45
C VAL A 87 -1.34 -4.39 -0.49
N VAL A 88 -2.05 -4.55 0.63
CA VAL A 88 -3.47 -4.19 0.74
C VAL A 88 -3.68 -2.69 0.55
N GLY A 89 -2.83 -1.85 1.16
CA GLY A 89 -2.89 -0.39 0.98
C GLY A 89 -2.67 0.03 -0.48
N ALA A 90 -1.70 -0.59 -1.17
CA ALA A 90 -1.46 -0.34 -2.60
C ALA A 90 -2.63 -0.79 -3.47
N ALA A 91 -3.22 -1.97 -3.19
CA ALA A 91 -4.39 -2.48 -3.90
C ALA A 91 -5.62 -1.57 -3.73
N LEU A 92 -5.89 -1.10 -2.51
CA LEU A 92 -6.98 -0.16 -2.23
C LEU A 92 -6.76 1.20 -2.90
N GLY A 93 -5.53 1.71 -2.88
CA GLY A 93 -5.17 2.93 -3.60
C GLY A 93 -5.39 2.82 -5.11
N ALA A 94 -5.00 1.68 -5.71
CA ALA A 94 -5.23 1.39 -7.13
C ALA A 94 -6.72 1.24 -7.46
N ALA A 95 -7.47 0.51 -6.65
CA ALA A 95 -8.92 0.35 -6.82
C ALA A 95 -9.65 1.69 -6.76
N GLY A 96 -9.30 2.56 -5.80
CA GLY A 96 -9.83 3.92 -5.72
C GLY A 96 -9.51 4.76 -6.96
N ALA A 97 -8.27 4.73 -7.45
CA ALA A 97 -7.86 5.46 -8.64
C ALA A 97 -8.57 4.97 -9.92
N LEU A 98 -8.80 3.66 -10.04
CA LEU A 98 -9.57 3.07 -11.14
C LEU A 98 -11.04 3.45 -11.05
N PHE A 99 -11.63 3.42 -9.86
CA PHE A 99 -13.04 3.80 -9.67
C PHE A 99 -13.28 5.29 -9.97
N GLN A 100 -12.37 6.16 -9.55
CA GLN A 100 -12.43 7.60 -9.87
C GLN A 100 -12.34 7.85 -11.39
N GLN A 101 -11.55 7.05 -12.12
CA GLN A 101 -11.48 7.12 -13.58
C GLN A 101 -12.76 6.62 -14.26
N LEU A 102 -13.30 5.49 -13.80
CA LEU A 102 -14.51 4.87 -14.36
C LEU A 102 -15.75 5.74 -14.13
N SER A 103 -15.94 6.20 -12.90
CA SER A 103 -17.06 7.08 -12.52
C SER A 103 -16.93 8.50 -13.10
N ARG A 104 -15.73 8.87 -13.57
CA ARG A 104 -15.36 10.25 -13.93
C ARG A 104 -15.67 11.25 -12.80
N ASN A 105 -15.70 10.77 -11.55
CA ASN A 105 -15.95 11.56 -10.36
C ASN A 105 -14.75 11.43 -9.41
N PRO A 106 -13.95 12.49 -9.20
CA PRO A 106 -12.81 12.45 -8.29
C PRO A 106 -13.20 12.25 -6.81
N LEU A 107 -14.50 12.31 -6.47
CA LEU A 107 -15.05 11.99 -5.15
C LEU A 107 -15.69 10.60 -5.07
N GLY A 108 -15.66 9.82 -6.16
CA GLY A 108 -16.17 8.45 -6.15
C GLY A 108 -15.28 7.54 -5.29
N SER A 109 -15.88 6.84 -4.32
CA SER A 109 -15.22 5.76 -3.55
C SER A 109 -15.72 4.38 -4.00
N PRO A 110 -14.85 3.37 -4.15
CA PRO A 110 -15.23 2.00 -4.51
C PRO A 110 -16.22 1.35 -3.51
N ASP A 111 -16.35 1.89 -2.30
CA ASP A 111 -17.29 1.39 -1.28
C ASP A 111 -18.76 1.39 -1.76
N ILE A 112 -19.10 2.27 -2.70
CA ILE A 112 -20.46 2.47 -3.20
C ILE A 112 -20.91 1.29 -4.12
N VAL A 113 -19.98 0.48 -4.61
CA VAL A 113 -20.26 -0.62 -5.57
C VAL A 113 -20.63 -1.94 -4.85
N GLY A 114 -20.59 -1.98 -3.52
CA GLY A 114 -20.96 -3.18 -2.74
C GLY A 114 -19.85 -4.22 -2.60
N PHE A 115 -18.61 -3.89 -2.98
CA PHE A 115 -17.45 -4.79 -2.87
C PHE A 115 -17.16 -5.20 -1.42
N ASN A 116 -17.27 -4.24 -0.48
CA ASN A 116 -17.07 -4.50 0.95
C ASN A 116 -18.16 -5.43 1.52
N SER A 117 -19.43 -5.18 1.18
CA SER A 117 -20.55 -6.03 1.60
C SER A 117 -20.44 -7.44 1.02
N GLY A 118 -20.02 -7.58 -0.24
CA GLY A 118 -19.76 -8.87 -0.87
C GLY A 118 -18.63 -9.65 -0.20
N ALA A 119 -17.50 -8.98 0.08
CA ALA A 119 -16.36 -9.59 0.78
C ALA A 119 -16.74 -10.03 2.21
N ALA A 120 -17.45 -9.19 2.96
CA ALA A 120 -17.92 -9.52 4.30
C ALA A 120 -18.88 -10.71 4.29
N THR A 121 -19.82 -10.75 3.34
CA THR A 121 -20.74 -11.88 3.17
C THR A 121 -19.97 -13.16 2.83
N GLY A 122 -19.01 -13.10 1.91
CA GLY A 122 -18.14 -14.25 1.59
C GLY A 122 -17.33 -14.75 2.78
N ALA A 123 -16.75 -13.84 3.58
CA ALA A 123 -16.04 -14.20 4.81
C ALA A 123 -16.96 -14.89 5.82
N LEU A 124 -18.20 -14.40 5.98
CA LEU A 124 -19.21 -15.04 6.84
C LEU A 124 -19.60 -16.43 6.32
N LEU A 125 -19.77 -16.60 5.01
CA LEU A 125 -20.07 -17.90 4.42
C LEU A 125 -18.97 -18.93 4.69
N VAL A 126 -17.70 -18.54 4.52
CA VAL A 126 -16.54 -19.39 4.85
C VAL A 126 -16.47 -19.66 6.35
N LEU A 127 -16.75 -18.69 7.21
CA LEU A 127 -16.74 -18.91 8.66
C LEU A 127 -17.85 -19.88 9.11
N LEU A 128 -19.02 -19.81 8.49
CA LEU A 128 -20.19 -20.61 8.85
C LEU A 128 -20.19 -22.01 8.23
N HIS A 129 -19.63 -22.16 7.03
CA HIS A 129 -19.73 -23.40 6.23
C HIS A 129 -18.37 -23.95 5.78
N GLY A 130 -17.27 -23.26 6.08
CA GLY A 130 -15.93 -23.68 5.69
C GLY A 130 -15.51 -24.91 6.48
N ASP A 131 -15.05 -25.92 5.76
CA ASP A 131 -14.41 -27.07 6.37
C ASP A 131 -13.12 -26.60 7.09
N PRO A 132 -12.91 -26.95 8.37
CA PRO A 132 -11.69 -26.61 9.11
C PRO A 132 -10.42 -27.04 8.38
N ALA A 133 -10.47 -28.13 7.61
CA ALA A 133 -9.34 -28.60 6.81
C ALA A 133 -8.97 -27.63 5.67
N TYR A 134 -9.93 -26.87 5.15
CA TYR A 134 -9.72 -25.88 4.08
C TYR A 134 -9.12 -24.59 4.63
N VAL A 135 -9.47 -24.20 5.86
CA VAL A 135 -8.90 -23.03 6.55
C VAL A 135 -7.48 -23.32 7.06
N ALA A 136 -7.20 -24.56 7.46
CA ALA A 136 -5.88 -24.99 7.93
C ALA A 136 -4.86 -25.26 6.81
N ALA A 137 -5.31 -25.37 5.55
CA ALA A 137 -4.46 -25.64 4.39
C ALA A 137 -3.97 -24.38 3.65
N GLY A 138 -4.43 -23.18 4.05
CA GLY A 138 -3.98 -21.89 3.54
C GLY A 138 -3.11 -21.15 4.54
#